data_AF-A0A0S2DLY3-F1
#
_entry.id   AF-A0A0S2DLY3-F1
#
_cell.length_a   1.000
_cell.length_b   1.000
_cell.length_c   1.000
_cell.angle_alpha   90.00
_cell.angle_beta   90.00
_cell.angle_gamma   90.00
#
_symmetry.space_group_name_H-M   'P 1'
#
loop_
_entity.id
_entity.type
_entity.pdbx_description
1 polymer ?
#
loop_
_entity_poly.entity_id
_entity_poly.type
_entity_poly.pdbx_seq_one_letter_code
_entity_poly.pdbx_strand_id
1 'polypeptide(L)'
;MRTRSFATLFAAALLAAPLFAQAADAPGLRITYLVYSGRPNPELTVTDPSQLRAIESRLGDAMSAPARAGAAAEPVLGYNGILIEHVGGSAAKARPQAVTVKGRSLSVDTAAATEFKSATAATRVSAAAGDLESMLLKLGQKRGVLDATTLNVLLDAK
;
A
#
# COMPACT_ATOMS: atom_id res chain seq x y z
N MET A 1 51.05 61.61 -3.78
CA MET A 1 50.53 61.01 -2.53
C MET A 1 49.62 59.84 -2.89
N ARG A 2 49.84 58.68 -2.26
CA ARG A 2 48.98 57.46 -2.16
C ARG A 2 48.76 56.63 -3.45
N THR A 3 49.45 55.48 -3.64
CA THR A 3 49.15 54.07 -3.16
C THR A 3 47.86 53.49 -3.75
N ARG A 4 47.70 52.23 -4.18
CA ARG A 4 48.48 50.98 -4.28
C ARG A 4 47.62 49.98 -5.09
N SER A 5 48.27 49.03 -5.76
CA SER A 5 47.74 47.79 -6.36
C SER A 5 46.88 46.93 -5.40
N PHE A 6 46.02 46.03 -5.90
CA PHE A 6 46.06 44.56 -5.68
C PHE A 6 44.84 43.82 -6.26
N ALA A 7 45.10 42.57 -6.66
CA ALA A 7 44.27 41.66 -7.41
C ALA A 7 43.31 40.79 -6.56
N THR A 8 42.47 40.02 -7.28
CA THR A 8 41.80 38.76 -6.91
C THR A 8 40.72 38.76 -5.81
N LEU A 9 39.53 38.26 -6.14
CA LEU A 9 39.10 36.91 -5.72
C LEU A 9 37.74 36.50 -6.32
N PHE A 10 37.74 35.28 -6.84
CA PHE A 10 36.59 34.44 -7.17
C PHE A 10 35.56 34.41 -6.04
N ALA A 11 34.27 34.48 -6.40
CA ALA A 11 33.21 33.84 -5.62
C ALA A 11 32.12 33.36 -6.59
N ALA A 12 32.36 32.19 -7.18
CA ALA A 12 31.32 31.41 -7.84
C ALA A 12 30.34 30.93 -6.75
N ALA A 13 29.24 31.64 -6.57
CA ALA A 13 28.12 31.17 -5.77
C ALA A 13 27.39 30.08 -6.55
N LEU A 14 27.85 28.83 -6.43
CA LEU A 14 27.04 27.66 -6.72
C LEU A 14 25.82 27.72 -5.78
N LEU A 15 24.70 28.20 -6.30
CA LEU A 15 23.39 27.97 -5.72
C LEU A 15 23.11 26.47 -5.79
N ALA A 16 23.48 25.75 -4.73
CA ALA A 16 22.96 24.43 -4.44
C ALA A 16 21.45 24.58 -4.18
N ALA A 17 20.66 24.51 -5.25
CA ALA A 17 19.21 24.45 -5.14
C ALA A 17 18.84 23.18 -4.36
N PRO A 18 17.95 23.27 -3.35
CA PRO A 18 17.48 22.11 -2.64
C PRO A 18 16.70 21.21 -3.61
N LEU A 19 17.24 20.01 -3.87
CA LEU A 19 16.59 18.87 -4.52
C LEU A 19 15.47 18.31 -3.64
N PHE A 20 14.49 19.12 -3.29
CA PHE A 20 13.32 18.72 -2.50
C PHE A 20 12.04 19.14 -3.22
N ALA A 21 11.82 18.64 -4.44
CA ALA A 21 10.57 18.93 -5.16
C ALA A 21 10.12 17.87 -6.19
N GLN A 22 10.58 16.62 -6.11
CA GLN A 22 10.21 15.62 -7.12
C GLN A 22 9.96 14.19 -6.61
N ALA A 23 9.65 14.03 -5.31
CA ALA A 23 9.27 12.72 -4.75
C ALA A 23 7.76 12.47 -4.69
N ALA A 24 6.92 13.45 -5.07
CA ALA A 24 5.48 13.40 -4.84
C ALA A 24 4.69 12.52 -5.84
N ASP A 25 5.33 11.96 -6.87
CA ASP A 25 4.61 11.22 -7.93
C ASP A 25 5.28 9.87 -8.31
N ALA A 26 6.19 9.37 -7.48
CA ALA A 26 6.77 8.05 -7.70
C ALA A 26 5.71 6.96 -7.46
N PRO A 27 5.52 6.02 -8.41
CA PRO A 27 4.51 4.97 -8.26
C PRO A 27 4.86 4.05 -7.09
N GLY A 28 3.85 3.66 -6.33
CA GLY A 28 3.97 2.78 -5.20
C GLY A 28 2.65 2.09 -4.84
N LEU A 29 2.74 1.23 -3.83
CA LEU A 29 1.58 0.59 -3.20
C LEU A 29 1.55 0.96 -1.73
N ARG A 30 0.44 1.53 -1.26
CA ARG A 30 0.14 1.63 0.17
C ARG A 30 -0.54 0.34 0.60
N ILE A 31 -0.02 -0.25 1.67
CA ILE A 31 -0.47 -1.52 2.23
C ILE A 31 -0.89 -1.26 3.67
N THR A 32 -2.17 -1.48 3.95
CA THR A 32 -2.76 -1.24 5.27
C THR A 32 -3.26 -2.56 5.84
N TYR A 33 -2.75 -2.94 7.00
CA TYR A 33 -3.15 -4.16 7.70
C TYR A 33 -4.40 -3.87 8.53
N LEU A 34 -5.56 -4.39 8.11
CA LEU A 34 -6.84 -4.08 8.73
C LEU A 34 -7.00 -4.89 10.02
N VAL A 35 -6.65 -4.28 11.16
CA VAL A 35 -6.73 -4.90 12.49
C VAL A 35 -7.63 -4.07 13.38
N TYR A 36 -8.90 -4.45 13.44
CA TYR A 36 -9.90 -3.75 14.24
C TYR A 36 -9.68 -4.10 15.72
N SER A 37 -8.93 -3.24 16.42
CA SER A 37 -8.48 -3.46 17.80
C SER A 37 -8.60 -2.23 18.71
N GLY A 38 -9.14 -1.13 18.19
CA GLY A 38 -9.13 0.18 18.86
C GLY A 38 -7.81 0.96 18.72
N ARG A 39 -6.80 0.37 18.07
CA ARG A 39 -5.55 1.04 17.67
C ARG A 39 -5.60 1.43 16.18
N PRO A 40 -4.81 2.43 15.75
CA PRO A 40 -4.61 2.70 14.32
C PRO A 40 -4.10 1.46 13.58
N ASN A 41 -4.57 1.26 12.36
CA ASN A 41 -4.12 0.15 11.51
C ASN A 41 -2.64 0.36 11.12
N PRO A 42 -1.79 -0.66 11.23
CA PRO A 42 -0.42 -0.59 10.71
C PRO A 42 -0.45 -0.39 9.20
N GLU A 43 0.46 0.44 8.69
CA GLU A 43 0.57 0.73 7.26
C GLU A 43 2.03 0.78 6.80
N LEU A 44 2.26 0.47 5.52
CA LEU A 44 3.55 0.67 4.87
C LEU A 44 3.37 1.06 3.42
N THR A 45 4.35 1.80 2.88
CA THR A 45 4.41 2.13 1.46
C THR A 45 5.54 1.34 0.80
N VAL A 46 5.21 0.60 -0.25
CA VAL A 46 6.16 -0.11 -1.10
C VAL A 46 6.45 0.75 -2.32
N THR A 47 7.71 1.13 -2.48
CA THR A 47 8.21 1.89 -3.65
C THR A 47 9.33 1.17 -4.38
N ASP A 48 9.87 0.09 -3.80
CA ASP A 48 10.93 -0.69 -4.44
C ASP A 48 10.40 -1.40 -5.70
N PRO A 49 11.01 -1.19 -6.88
CA PRO A 49 10.49 -1.73 -8.15
C PRO A 49 10.41 -3.26 -8.19
N SER A 50 11.31 -3.96 -7.51
CA SER A 50 11.31 -5.43 -7.49
C SER A 50 10.16 -5.97 -6.63
N GLN A 51 9.91 -5.33 -5.49
CA GLN A 51 8.78 -5.65 -4.60
C GLN A 51 7.45 -5.31 -5.27
N LEU A 52 7.35 -4.15 -5.92
CA LEU A 52 6.16 -3.75 -6.67
C LEU A 52 5.79 -4.79 -7.74
N ARG A 53 6.74 -5.19 -8.59
CA ARG A 53 6.50 -6.22 -9.61
C ARG A 53 6.05 -7.56 -9.00
N ALA A 54 6.66 -7.98 -7.89
CA ALA A 54 6.33 -9.24 -7.23
C ALA A 54 4.90 -9.23 -6.65
N ILE A 55 4.47 -8.09 -6.09
CA ILE A 55 3.12 -7.88 -5.55
C ILE A 55 2.11 -7.80 -6.70
N GLU A 56 2.36 -6.96 -7.70
CA GLU A 56 1.49 -6.78 -8.87
C GLU A 56 1.26 -8.08 -9.65
N SER A 57 2.29 -8.93 -9.80
CA SER A 57 2.14 -10.22 -10.45
C SER A 57 1.12 -11.10 -9.73
N ARG A 58 1.25 -11.24 -8.40
CA ARG A 58 0.33 -12.05 -7.59
C ARG A 58 -1.06 -11.45 -7.51
N LEU A 59 -1.14 -10.12 -7.47
CA LEU A 59 -2.39 -9.38 -7.52
C LEU A 59 -3.11 -9.65 -8.86
N GLY A 60 -2.38 -9.57 -9.98
CA GLY A 60 -2.89 -9.90 -11.31
C GLY A 60 -3.39 -11.34 -11.40
N ASP A 61 -2.60 -12.30 -10.90
CA ASP A 61 -3.00 -13.72 -10.86
C ASP A 61 -4.27 -13.92 -10.02
N ALA A 62 -4.36 -13.25 -8.86
CA ALA A 62 -5.55 -13.31 -8.00
C ALA A 62 -6.77 -12.66 -8.65
N MET A 63 -6.59 -11.57 -9.39
CA MET A 63 -7.65 -10.85 -10.10
C MET A 63 -8.17 -11.61 -11.34
N SER A 64 -7.37 -12.51 -11.91
CA SER A 64 -7.76 -13.35 -13.05
C SER A 64 -8.82 -14.40 -12.70
N ALA A 65 -9.00 -14.70 -11.41
CA ALA A 65 -10.02 -15.63 -10.97
C ALA A 65 -11.44 -15.07 -11.18
N PRO A 66 -12.46 -15.94 -11.39
CA PRO A 66 -13.83 -15.49 -11.58
C PRO A 66 -14.34 -14.65 -10.40
N ALA A 67 -14.95 -13.50 -10.72
CA ALA A 67 -15.55 -12.62 -9.71
C ALA A 67 -16.99 -13.04 -9.42
N ARG A 68 -17.34 -13.03 -8.13
CA ARG A 68 -18.71 -13.19 -7.65
C ARG A 68 -19.13 -11.90 -6.94
N ALA A 69 -20.22 -11.30 -7.40
CA ALA A 69 -20.81 -10.15 -6.71
C ALA A 69 -21.52 -10.64 -5.44
N GLY A 70 -21.42 -9.86 -4.37
CA GLY A 70 -22.09 -10.14 -3.11
C GLY A 70 -22.02 -8.96 -2.16
N ALA A 71 -22.56 -9.15 -0.95
CA ALA A 71 -22.37 -8.18 0.13
C ALA A 71 -20.88 -8.04 0.45
N ALA A 72 -20.44 -6.81 0.71
CA ALA A 72 -19.12 -6.57 1.26
C ALA A 72 -19.05 -7.17 2.68
N ALA A 73 -17.87 -7.68 3.07
CA ALA A 73 -17.71 -8.28 4.38
C ALA A 73 -17.82 -7.19 5.47
N GLU A 74 -18.62 -7.47 6.50
CA GLU A 74 -18.69 -6.58 7.67
C GLU A 74 -17.39 -6.68 8.48
N PRO A 75 -16.84 -5.55 8.95
CA PRO A 75 -15.66 -5.56 9.81
C PRO A 75 -15.95 -6.28 11.13
N VAL A 76 -15.11 -7.25 11.49
CA VAL A 76 -15.16 -7.95 12.78
C VAL A 76 -13.99 -7.53 13.67
N LEU A 77 -14.10 -7.77 14.98
CA LEU A 77 -12.97 -7.56 15.90
C LEU A 77 -11.79 -8.45 15.46
N GLY A 78 -10.58 -7.86 15.46
CA GLY A 78 -9.36 -8.53 15.03
C GLY A 78 -9.05 -8.31 13.54
N TYR A 79 -8.52 -9.34 12.89
CA TYR A 79 -7.98 -9.24 11.54
C TYR A 79 -9.04 -9.32 10.44
N ASN A 80 -9.07 -8.30 9.57
CA ASN A 80 -10.02 -8.16 8.47
C ASN A 80 -9.38 -8.26 7.08
N GLY A 81 -8.07 -8.48 7.00
CA GLY A 81 -7.35 -8.58 5.72
C GLY A 81 -6.34 -7.44 5.53
N ILE A 82 -5.85 -7.33 4.31
CA ILE A 82 -4.86 -6.35 3.89
C ILE A 82 -5.45 -5.53 2.77
N LEU A 83 -5.55 -4.22 2.98
CA LEU A 83 -5.94 -3.27 1.96
C LEU A 83 -4.72 -2.87 1.14
N ILE A 84 -4.85 -2.94 -0.18
CA ILE A 84 -3.82 -2.58 -1.15
C ILE A 84 -4.35 -1.42 -1.98
N GLU A 85 -3.62 -0.31 -1.96
CA GLU A 85 -3.95 0.91 -2.68
C GLU A 85 -2.78 1.33 -3.56
N HIS A 86 -3.04 1.63 -4.83
CA HIS A 86 -2.05 2.24 -5.69
C HIS A 86 -1.89 3.71 -5.31
N VAL A 87 -0.66 4.15 -5.08
CA VAL A 87 -0.33 5.53 -4.71
C VAL A 87 0.74 6.09 -5.64
N GLY A 88 0.60 7.36 -6.00
CA GLY A 88 1.53 8.04 -6.91
C GLY A 88 1.51 7.51 -8.35
N GLY A 89 1.93 8.36 -9.29
CA GLY A 89 2.13 8.01 -10.69
C GLY A 89 0.84 7.68 -11.45
N SER A 90 1.01 7.19 -12.68
CA SER A 90 -0.10 6.84 -13.57
C SER A 90 -0.88 5.60 -13.12
N ALA A 91 -0.24 4.70 -12.36
CA ALA A 91 -0.88 3.48 -11.86
C ALA A 91 -2.01 3.78 -10.87
N ALA A 92 -1.82 4.74 -9.95
CA ALA A 92 -2.87 5.20 -9.03
C ALA A 92 -4.09 5.78 -9.78
N LYS A 93 -3.85 6.44 -10.91
CA LYS A 93 -4.92 6.99 -11.77
C LYS A 93 -5.62 5.90 -12.59
N ALA A 94 -4.87 4.90 -13.06
CA ALA A 94 -5.39 3.81 -13.89
C ALA A 94 -6.13 2.74 -13.06
N ARG A 95 -5.76 2.55 -11.79
CA ARG A 95 -6.35 1.58 -10.87
C ARG A 95 -6.70 2.24 -9.54
N PRO A 96 -7.73 3.11 -9.52
CA PRO A 96 -8.10 3.85 -8.32
C PRO A 96 -8.79 2.97 -7.27
N GLN A 97 -9.26 1.79 -7.65
CA GLN A 97 -9.98 0.89 -6.74
C GLN A 97 -9.00 0.17 -5.82
N ALA A 98 -9.17 0.38 -4.52
CA ALA A 98 -8.48 -0.37 -3.49
C ALA A 98 -8.96 -1.83 -3.49
N VAL A 99 -8.06 -2.72 -3.12
CA VAL A 99 -8.32 -4.16 -3.09
C VAL A 99 -8.04 -4.70 -1.70
N THR A 100 -8.97 -5.46 -1.14
CA THR A 100 -8.78 -6.14 0.14
C THR A 100 -8.49 -7.62 -0.08
N VAL A 101 -7.42 -8.13 0.52
CA VAL A 101 -7.06 -9.55 0.49
C VAL A 101 -7.17 -10.14 1.89
N LYS A 102 -7.91 -11.24 2.04
CA LYS A 102 -8.03 -11.98 3.30
C LYS A 102 -8.12 -13.47 3.03
N GLY A 103 -7.20 -14.25 3.59
CA GLY A 103 -7.09 -15.66 3.26
C GLY A 103 -6.96 -15.87 1.75
N ARG A 104 -7.84 -16.68 1.18
CA ARG A 104 -7.87 -16.96 -0.26
C ARG A 104 -8.79 -16.03 -1.05
N SER A 105 -9.35 -15.01 -0.41
CA SER A 105 -10.31 -14.10 -1.00
C SER A 105 -9.65 -12.77 -1.34
N LEU A 106 -9.97 -12.26 -2.52
CA LEU A 106 -9.65 -10.91 -2.99
C LEU A 106 -10.97 -10.20 -3.28
N SER A 107 -11.23 -9.09 -2.61
CA SER A 107 -12.46 -8.32 -2.71
C SER A 107 -12.18 -6.92 -3.21
N VAL A 108 -13.01 -6.46 -4.15
CA VAL A 108 -13.00 -5.08 -4.66
C VAL A 108 -14.38 -4.49 -4.41
N ASP A 109 -14.45 -3.39 -3.68
CA ASP A 109 -15.73 -2.74 -3.39
C ASP A 109 -16.33 -2.20 -4.69
N THR A 110 -17.60 -2.55 -4.91
CA THR A 110 -18.34 -2.15 -6.12
C THR A 110 -19.35 -1.05 -5.83
N ALA A 111 -19.89 -1.00 -4.61
CA ALA A 111 -20.71 0.11 -4.14
C ALA A 111 -20.65 0.22 -2.61
N ALA A 112 -20.60 1.46 -2.12
CA ALA A 112 -20.69 1.76 -0.70
C ALA A 112 -22.10 1.51 -0.16
N ALA A 113 -22.20 1.33 1.16
CA ALA A 113 -23.49 1.25 1.85
C ALA A 113 -24.25 2.58 1.76
N THR A 114 -25.57 2.50 1.67
CA THR A 114 -26.50 3.62 1.80
C THR A 114 -27.53 3.30 2.88
N GLU A 115 -28.34 4.27 3.30
CA GLU A 115 -29.41 4.06 4.30
C GLU A 115 -30.36 2.90 3.96
N PHE A 116 -30.46 2.54 2.68
CA PHE A 116 -31.41 1.54 2.18
C PHE A 116 -30.75 0.30 1.57
N LYS A 117 -29.41 0.27 1.45
CA LYS A 117 -28.69 -0.82 0.78
C LYS A 117 -27.34 -1.08 1.44
N SER A 118 -27.04 -2.35 1.70
CA SER A 118 -25.73 -2.79 2.16
C SER A 118 -24.65 -2.55 1.09
N ALA A 119 -23.40 -2.37 1.55
CA ALA A 119 -22.24 -2.31 0.67
C ALA A 119 -22.09 -3.61 -0.13
N THR A 120 -21.57 -3.50 -1.35
CA THR A 120 -21.34 -4.66 -2.25
C THR A 120 -19.90 -4.71 -2.69
N ALA A 121 -19.41 -5.94 -2.90
CA ALA A 121 -18.07 -6.20 -3.41
C ALA A 121 -18.07 -7.31 -4.46
N ALA A 122 -17.13 -7.21 -5.40
CA ALA A 122 -16.75 -8.29 -6.29
C ALA A 122 -15.64 -9.11 -5.64
N THR A 123 -15.98 -10.31 -5.17
CA THR A 123 -15.04 -11.21 -4.49
C THR A 123 -14.57 -12.32 -5.43
N ARG A 124 -13.27 -12.56 -5.44
CA ARG A 124 -12.58 -13.61 -6.18
C ARG A 124 -11.90 -14.54 -5.19
N VAL A 125 -11.93 -15.84 -5.44
CA VAL A 125 -11.26 -16.83 -4.58
C VAL A 125 -10.19 -17.55 -5.39
N SER A 126 -8.94 -17.52 -4.92
CA SER A 126 -7.80 -18.11 -5.61
C SER A 126 -6.71 -18.57 -4.64
N ALA A 127 -5.78 -19.40 -5.11
CA ALA A 127 -4.55 -19.70 -4.34
C ALA A 127 -3.62 -18.47 -4.28
N ALA A 128 -3.51 -17.75 -5.41
CA ALA A 128 -2.70 -16.53 -5.53
C ALA A 128 -3.06 -15.45 -4.49
N ALA A 129 -4.34 -15.31 -4.13
CA ALA A 129 -4.76 -14.41 -3.05
C ALA A 129 -4.16 -14.81 -1.69
N GLY A 130 -4.15 -16.11 -1.36
CA GLY A 130 -3.53 -16.60 -0.13
C GLY A 130 -2.01 -16.46 -0.11
N ASP A 131 -1.37 -16.67 -1.26
CA ASP A 131 0.07 -16.46 -1.42
C ASP A 131 0.43 -14.97 -1.31
N LEU A 132 -0.41 -14.09 -1.86
CA LEU A 132 -0.29 -12.65 -1.76
C LEU A 132 -0.42 -12.19 -0.30
N GLU A 133 -1.46 -12.62 0.41
CA GLU A 133 -1.61 -12.31 1.84
C GLU A 133 -0.37 -12.74 2.63
N SER A 134 0.07 -14.00 2.46
CA SER A 134 1.23 -14.55 3.15
C SER A 134 2.52 -13.76 2.85
N MET A 135 2.69 -13.31 1.60
CA MET A 135 3.79 -12.45 1.20
C MET A 135 3.74 -11.10 1.92
N LEU A 136 2.58 -10.46 1.97
CA LEU A 136 2.41 -9.12 2.54
C LEU A 136 2.53 -9.13 4.07
N LEU A 137 2.06 -10.17 4.75
CA LEU A 137 2.30 -10.35 6.19
C LEU A 137 3.80 -10.48 6.49
N LYS A 138 4.53 -11.31 5.72
CA LYS A 138 5.99 -11.44 5.85
C LYS A 138 6.71 -10.12 5.56
N LEU A 139 6.22 -9.33 4.60
CA LEU A 139 6.77 -8.01 4.31
C LEU A 139 6.59 -7.06 5.51
N GLY A 140 5.39 -7.00 6.08
CA GLY A 140 5.07 -6.16 7.25
C GLY A 140 5.93 -6.52 8.45
N GLN A 141 6.13 -7.82 8.69
CA GLN A 141 7.04 -8.33 9.71
C GLN A 141 8.49 -7.86 9.47
N LYS A 142 9.02 -8.07 8.26
CA LYS A 142 10.39 -7.67 7.90
C LYS A 142 10.62 -6.17 7.98
N ARG A 143 9.59 -5.36 7.72
CA ARG A 143 9.64 -3.89 7.82
C ARG A 143 9.41 -3.38 9.24
N GLY A 144 9.13 -4.26 10.22
CA GLY A 144 8.90 -3.89 11.61
C GLY A 144 7.55 -3.23 11.87
N VAL A 145 6.65 -3.21 10.88
CA VAL A 145 5.30 -2.64 10.99
C VAL A 145 4.35 -3.62 11.68
N LEU A 146 4.63 -4.92 11.55
CA LEU A 146 3.96 -5.99 12.29
C LEU A 146 4.95 -6.60 13.28
N ASP A 147 4.73 -6.39 14.57
CA ASP A 147 5.47 -7.09 15.62
C ASP A 147 4.92 -8.51 15.86
N ALA A 148 5.64 -9.31 16.64
CA ALA A 148 5.25 -10.69 16.93
C ALA A 148 3.88 -10.80 17.62
N THR A 149 3.53 -9.82 18.47
CA THR A 149 2.25 -9.76 19.17
C THR A 149 1.10 -9.50 18.20
N THR A 150 1.28 -8.56 17.27
CA THR A 150 0.32 -8.26 16.20
C THR A 150 0.14 -9.47 15.29
N LEU A 151 1.23 -10.16 14.93
CA LEU A 151 1.15 -11.39 14.15
C LEU A 151 0.39 -12.52 14.84
N ASN A 152 0.52 -12.69 16.15
CA ASN A 152 -0.28 -13.68 16.89
C ASN A 152 -1.77 -13.35 16.81
N VAL A 153 -2.16 -12.08 17.03
CA VAL A 153 -3.55 -11.63 16.86
C VAL A 153 -4.06 -11.83 15.42
N LEU A 154 -3.19 -11.65 14.43
CA LEU A 154 -3.51 -11.84 13.01
C LEU A 154 -3.71 -13.33 12.64
N LEU A 155 -3.03 -14.26 13.31
CA LEU A 155 -2.95 -15.67 12.95
C LEU A 155 -3.75 -16.62 13.86
N ASP A 156 -4.05 -16.22 15.10
CA ASP A 156 -4.80 -17.04 16.07
C ASP A 156 -6.32 -17.07 15.79
N ALA A 157 -6.83 -16.25 14.87
CA ALA A 157 -8.24 -16.23 14.48
C ALA A 157 -8.61 -17.27 13.39
N LYS A 158 -7.79 -18.31 13.21
CA LYS A 158 -7.98 -19.37 12.19
C LYS A 158 -8.77 -20.56 12.71
#